data_AF-A0A2H0LNJ9-F1
#
_entry.id   AF-A0A2H0LNJ9-F1
#
_cell.length_a   1.000
_cell.length_b   1.000
_cell.length_c   1.000
_cell.angle_alpha   90.00
_cell.angle_beta   90.00
_cell.angle_gamma   90.00
#
_symmetry.space_group_name_H-M   'P 1'
#
loop_
_entity.id
_entity.type
_entity.pdbx_description
1 polymer ?
#
loop_
_entity_poly.entity_id
_entity_poly.type
_entity_poly.pdbx_seq_one_letter_code
_entity_poly.pdbx_strand_id
1 'polypeptide(L)' 'MAYQITLIPGDGIGPEVAFAAQACLDATQVPIQWEILPAGKQSIAQCGSPLSENLLNSIKR' A
#
# COMPACT_ATOMS: atom_id res chain seq x y z
N MET A 1 -19.48 -3.59 7.36
CA MET A 1 -18.19 -4.32 7.33
C MET A 1 -17.26 -3.52 6.43
N ALA A 2 -16.04 -3.22 6.86
CA ALA A 2 -15.07 -2.49 6.06
C ALA A 2 -14.13 -3.47 5.34
N TYR A 3 -13.75 -3.15 4.09
CA TYR A 3 -12.75 -3.90 3.34
C TYR A 3 -11.36 -3.53 3.85
N GLN A 4 -10.57 -4.52 4.27
CA GLN A 4 -9.15 -4.29 4.56
C GLN A 4 -8.38 -4.36 3.25
N ILE A 5 -7.66 -3.29 2.91
CA ILE A 5 -6.90 -3.21 1.66
C ILE A 5 -5.48 -2.76 1.98
N THR A 6 -4.52 -3.59 1.57
CA THR A 6 -3.10 -3.23 1.57
C THR A 6 -2.81 -2.34 0.38
N LEU A 7 -2.47 -1.08 0.63
CA LEU A 7 -1.97 -0.17 -0.40
C LEU A 7 -0.45 -0.25 -0.42
N ILE A 8 0.11 -0.60 -1.57
CA ILE A 8 1.56 -0.69 -1.79
C ILE A 8 1.96 0.45 -2.73
N PRO A 9 2.49 1.58 -2.22
CA PRO A 9 3.00 2.65 -3.07
C PRO A 9 4.15 2.12 -3.93
N GLY A 10 4.09 2.36 -5.24
CA GLY A 10 5.16 2.01 -6.16
C GLY A 10 6.39 2.90 -6.00
N ASP A 11 7.41 2.68 -6.85
CA ASP A 11 8.59 3.54 -6.94
C ASP A 11 8.42 4.63 -8.03
N GLY A 12 9.29 5.64 -8.04
CA GLY A 12 9.22 6.72 -9.03
C GLY A 12 7.99 7.61 -8.80
N ILE A 13 7.13 7.75 -9.82
CA ILE A 13 5.82 8.43 -9.68
C ILE A 13 4.74 7.55 -9.05
N GLY A 14 5.09 6.32 -8.64
CA GLY A 14 4.18 5.35 -8.08
C GLY A 14 3.42 5.84 -6.84
N PRO A 15 4.04 6.54 -5.87
CA PRO A 15 3.33 7.04 -4.69
C PRO A 15 2.23 8.03 -5.06
N GLU A 16 2.52 8.99 -5.94
CA GLU A 16 1.55 10.01 -6.37
C GLU A 16 0.34 9.39 -7.05
N VAL A 17 0.57 8.40 -7.93
CA VAL A 17 -0.52 7.68 -8.62
C VAL A 17 -1.32 6.82 -7.64
N ALA A 18 -0.65 6.14 -6.70
CA ALA A 18 -1.31 5.28 -5.71
C ALA A 18 -2.22 6.10 -4.77
N PHE A 19 -1.73 7.24 -4.27
CA PHE A 19 -2.51 8.12 -3.39
C PHE A 19 -3.64 8.84 -4.14
N ALA A 20 -3.46 9.16 -5.44
CA ALA A 20 -4.56 9.66 -6.27
C ALA A 20 -5.66 8.61 -6.45
N ALA A 21 -5.30 7.34 -6.69
CA ALA A 21 -6.26 6.24 -6.78
C ALA A 21 -6.99 6.00 -5.45
N GLN A 22 -6.27 6.06 -4.32
CA GLN A 22 -6.84 6.01 -2.97
C GLN A 22 -7.90 7.11 -2.79
N ALA A 23 -7.59 8.36 -3.14
CA ALA A 23 -8.52 9.49 -3.03
C ALA A 23 -9.78 9.29 -3.89
N CYS A 24 -9.66 8.76 -5.11
CA CYS A 24 -10.81 8.42 -5.94
C CYS A 24 -11.69 7.35 -5.29
N LEU A 25 -11.09 6.34 -4.66
CA LEU A 25 -11.82 5.28 -3.96
C LEU A 25 -12.49 5.80 -2.68
N ASP A 26 -11.82 6.63 -1.90
CA ASP A 26 -12.38 7.24 -0.69
C ASP A 26 -13.61 8.11 -1.03
N ALA A 27 -13.61 8.79 -2.17
CA ALA A 27 -14.74 9.59 -2.66
C ALA A 27 -15.99 8.74 -2.97
N THR A 28 -15.85 7.43 -3.19
CA THR A 28 -17.00 6.52 -3.38
C THR A 28 -17.74 6.19 -2.08
N GLN A 29 -17.17 6.57 -0.92
CA GLN A 29 -17.68 6.26 0.41
C GLN A 29 -17.81 4.75 0.72
N VAL A 30 -17.18 3.88 -0.07
CA VAL A 30 -17.02 2.47 0.29
C VAL A 30 -16.21 2.39 1.59
N PRO A 31 -16.66 1.61 2.58
CA PRO A 31 -15.93 1.50 3.84
C PRO A 31 -14.65 0.70 3.62
N ILE A 32 -13.53 1.41 3.42
CA ILE A 32 -12.20 0.83 3.24
C ILE A 32 -11.34 1.17 4.45
N GLN A 33 -10.60 0.18 4.95
CA GLN A 33 -9.53 0.36 5.92
C GLN A 33 -8.20 0.12 5.22
N TRP A 34 -7.44 1.20 5.05
CA TRP A 34 -6.17 1.18 4.36
C TRP A 34 -5.03 0.73 5.28
N GLU A 35 -4.23 -0.22 4.82
CA GLU A 35 -2.94 -0.58 5.39
C GLU A 35 -1.85 -0.23 4.38
N ILE A 36 -1.10 0.84 4.64
CA ILE A 36 -0.10 1.34 3.69
C ILE A 36 1.26 0.72 4.04
N LEU A 37 1.81 -0.08 3.13
CA LEU A 37 3.10 -0.75 3.33
C LEU A 37 4.03 -0.53 2.13
N PRO A 38 5.30 -0.15 2.35
CA PRO A 38 6.24 0.07 1.26
C PRO A 38 6.72 -1.26 0.66
N ALA A 39 7.06 -1.23 -0.63
CA ALA A 39 7.78 -2.27 -1.34
C ALA A 39 8.93 -1.64 -2.15
N GLY A 40 9.67 -2.45 -2.91
CA GLY A 40 10.64 -1.95 -3.89
C GLY A 40 11.79 -1.18 -3.25
N LYS A 41 12.19 -0.05 -3.85
CA LYS A 41 13.36 0.73 -3.39
C LYS A 41 13.21 1.23 -1.97
N GLN A 42 12.02 1.70 -1.59
CA GLN A 42 11.76 2.19 -0.25
C GLN A 42 11.92 1.07 0.80
N SER A 43 11.38 -0.12 0.52
CA SER A 43 11.54 -1.27 1.40
C SER A 43 13.00 -1.73 1.49
N ILE A 44 13.74 -1.74 0.36
CA ILE A 44 15.18 -2.06 0.36
C ILE A 44 15.95 -1.08 1.25
N ALA A 45 15.67 0.21 1.15
CA ALA A 45 16.36 1.23 1.95
C ALA A 45 16.08 1.08 3.47
N GLN A 46 14.89 0.58 3.84
CA GLN A 46 14.47 0.45 5.23
C GLN A 46 14.92 -0.87 5.88
N CYS A 47 14.80 -1.99 5.16
CA CYS A 47 15.01 -3.33 5.74
C CYS A 47 15.86 -4.26 4.87
N GLY A 48 16.53 -3.75 3.83
CA GLY A 48 17.44 -4.53 2.97
C GLY A 48 16.75 -5.50 2.01
N SER A 49 15.42 -5.55 2.00
CA SER A 49 14.61 -6.44 1.14
C SER A 49 13.55 -5.64 0.40
N PRO A 50 13.27 -5.94 -0.89
CA PRO A 50 12.17 -5.31 -1.63
C PRO A 50 10.79 -5.70 -1.10
N LEU A 51 10.71 -6.82 -0.36
CA LEU A 51 9.48 -7.33 0.23
C LEU A 51 9.76 -7.61 1.71
N SER A 52 9.24 -6.76 2.59
CA SER A 52 9.33 -6.97 4.03
C SER A 52 8.40 -8.13 4.46
N GLU A 53 8.73 -8.79 5.57
CA GLU A 53 7.86 -9.83 6.15
C GLU A 53 6.48 -9.27 6.52
N ASN A 54 6.43 -8.02 7.01
CA ASN A 54 5.18 -7.35 7.34
C ASN A 54 4.28 -7.19 6.09
N LEU A 55 4.86 -6.79 4.95
CA LEU A 55 4.13 -6.72 3.68
C LEU A 55 3.60 -8.08 3.24
N LEU A 56 4.45 -9.12 3.31
CA LEU A 56 4.05 -10.48 2.94
C LEU A 56 2.95 -11.04 3.84
N ASN A 57 3.01 -10.75 5.14
CA ASN A 57 1.97 -11.15 6.08
C ASN A 57 0.67 -10.39 5.82
N SER A 58 0.77 -9.12 5.43
CA SER A 58 -0.39 -8.28 5.13
C SER A 58 -1.20 -8.81 3.95
N ILE A 59 -0.56 -9.09 2.81
CA ILE A 59 -1.25 -9.54 1.58
C ILE A 59 -1.76 -10.99 1.61
N LYS A 60 -1.35 -11.78 2.62
CA LYS A 60 -1.77 -13.18 2.79
C LYS A 60 -3.04 -13.34 3.63
N ARG A 61 -3.47 -12.29 4.31
CA ARG A 61 -4.71 -12.27 5.12
C ARG A 61 -5.93 -12.15 4.21
#